data_AF-E7PPW0-F1
#
_entry.id   AF-E7PPW0-F1
#
_cell.length_a   1.000
_cell.length_b   1.000
_cell.length_c   1.000
_cell.angle_alpha   90.00
_cell.angle_beta   90.00
_cell.angle_gamma   90.00
#
_symmetry.space_group_name_H-M   'P 1'
#
loop_
_entity.id
_entity.type
_entity.pdbx_description
1 polymer ?
#
loop_
_entity_poly.entity_id
_entity_poly.type
_entity_poly.pdbx_seq_one_letter_code
_entity_poly.pdbx_strand_id
1 'polypeptide(L)' 'MSSTPPVSSGNSDAAIDKMSATFDMAIEKSAKITEISTAKKAELDATKQRPQN' A
#
# COMPACT_ATOMS: atom_id res chain seq x y z
N MET A 1 -10.73 -16.47 39.19
CA MET A 1 -9.41 -16.36 38.53
C MET A 1 -9.63 -16.51 37.03
N SER A 2 -9.50 -15.42 36.27
CA SER A 2 -9.70 -15.43 34.81
C SER A 2 -8.50 -16.12 34.15
N SER A 3 -8.72 -17.27 33.52
CA SER A 3 -7.69 -18.01 32.79
C SER A 3 -7.44 -17.31 31.45
N THR A 4 -6.48 -16.40 31.40
CA THR A 4 -5.97 -15.89 30.12
C THR A 4 -5.07 -16.96 29.50
N PRO A 5 -5.32 -17.41 28.26
CA PRO A 5 -4.52 -18.44 27.63
C PRO A 5 -3.06 -17.95 27.47
N PRO A 6 -2.07 -18.84 27.59
CA PRO A 6 -0.68 -18.49 27.42
C PRO A 6 -0.44 -18.04 25.98
N VAL A 7 0.12 -16.84 25.81
CA VAL A 7 0.66 -16.39 24.52
C VAL A 7 1.86 -17.28 24.18
N SER A 8 1.68 -18.15 23.19
CA SER A 8 2.74 -18.98 22.62
C SER A 8 3.89 -18.06 22.16
N SER A 9 5.02 -18.13 22.87
CA SER A 9 6.20 -17.28 22.67
C SER A 9 7.03 -17.67 21.43
N GLY A 10 6.39 -18.20 20.39
CA GLY A 10 7.06 -18.95 19.32
C GLY A 10 6.92 -18.38 17.92
N ASN A 11 6.62 -17.09 17.73
CA ASN A 11 6.32 -16.57 16.38
C ASN A 11 6.63 -15.07 16.19
N SER A 12 7.23 -14.39 17.17
CA SER A 12 7.42 -12.94 17.13
C SER A 12 8.25 -12.50 15.92
N ASP A 13 9.29 -13.25 15.58
CA ASP A 13 10.15 -12.96 14.41
C ASP A 13 9.35 -13.09 13.10
N ALA A 14 8.55 -14.15 12.95
CA ALA A 14 7.69 -14.33 11.78
C ALA A 14 6.60 -13.23 11.67
N ALA A 15 6.13 -12.71 12.80
CA ALA A 15 5.20 -11.58 12.81
C ALA A 15 5.88 -10.27 12.39
N ILE A 16 7.11 -10.04 12.84
CA ILE A 16 7.95 -8.89 12.45
C ILE A 16 8.29 -8.96 10.95
N ASP A 17 8.65 -10.13 10.44
CA ASP A 17 8.94 -10.34 9.01
C ASP A 17 7.70 -10.06 8.15
N LYS A 18 6.54 -10.58 8.56
CA LYS A 18 5.27 -10.33 7.86
C LYS A 18 4.91 -8.85 7.86
N MET A 19 5.14 -8.17 8.98
CA MET A 19 4.88 -6.74 9.10
C MET A 19 5.81 -5.94 8.18
N SER A 20 7.11 -6.27 8.16
CA SER A 20 8.10 -5.62 7.28
C SER A 20 7.74 -5.80 5.81
N ALA A 21 7.44 -7.03 5.37
CA ALA A 21 7.00 -7.31 4.00
C ALA A 21 5.71 -6.58 3.63
N THR A 22 4.79 -6.37 4.58
CA THR A 22 3.56 -5.61 4.34
C THR A 22 3.86 -4.12 4.14
N PHE A 23 4.77 -3.56 4.93
CA PHE A 23 5.21 -2.17 4.76
C PHE A 23 5.91 -1.95 3.43
N ASP A 24 6.82 -2.84 3.03
CA ASP A 24 7.51 -2.75 1.74
C ASP A 24 6.50 -2.79 0.58
N MET A 25 5.54 -3.72 0.64
CA MET A 25 4.47 -3.82 -0.35
C MET A 25 3.59 -2.55 -0.37
N ALA A 26 3.30 -1.98 0.79
CA ALA A 26 2.50 -0.75 0.88
C ALA A 26 3.23 0.45 0.28
N ILE A 27 4.55 0.56 0.49
CA ILE A 27 5.40 1.59 -0.10
C ILE A 27 5.40 1.47 -1.63
N GLU A 28 5.68 0.27 -2.16
CA GLU A 28 5.68 0.03 -3.61
C GLU A 28 4.33 0.37 -4.24
N LYS A 29 3.23 -0.09 -3.62
CA LYS A 29 1.87 0.23 -4.09
C LYS A 29 1.58 1.72 -4.04
N SER A 30 2.01 2.43 -2.99
CA SER A 30 1.77 3.87 -2.85
C SER A 30 2.52 4.68 -3.90
N ALA A 31 3.77 4.29 -4.20
CA ALA A 31 4.54 4.88 -5.29
C ALA A 31 3.84 4.68 -6.64
N LYS A 32 3.41 3.44 -6.92
CA LYS A 32 2.72 3.10 -8.16
C LYS A 32 1.36 3.80 -8.30
N ILE A 33 0.59 3.93 -7.21
CA ILE A 33 -0.67 4.67 -7.21
C ILE A 33 -0.43 6.15 -7.54
N THR A 34 0.62 6.74 -6.97
CA THR A 34 0.99 8.15 -7.22
C THR A 34 1.37 8.37 -8.69
N GLU A 35 2.18 7.48 -9.25
CA GLU A 35 2.56 7.49 -10.67
C GLU A 35 1.33 7.39 -11.57
N ILE A 36 0.48 6.38 -11.37
CA ILE A 36 -0.73 6.15 -12.16
C ILE A 36 -1.69 7.35 -12.06
N SER A 37 -1.86 7.91 -10.86
CA SER A 37 -2.76 9.04 -10.65
C SER A 37 -2.26 10.29 -11.36
N THR A 38 -0.94 10.50 -11.35
CA THR A 38 -0.30 11.61 -12.06
C THR A 38 -0.44 11.46 -13.57
N ALA A 39 -0.14 10.29 -14.11
CA ALA A 39 -0.29 9.99 -15.54
C ALA A 39 -1.74 10.16 -16.01
N LYS A 40 -2.70 9.57 -15.29
CA LYS A 40 -4.13 9.72 -15.62
C LYS A 40 -4.61 11.15 -15.55
N LYS A 41 -4.12 11.93 -14.57
CA LYS A 41 -4.46 13.35 -14.47
C LYS A 41 -3.90 14.14 -15.66
N ALA A 42 -2.66 13.86 -16.06
CA ALA A 42 -2.05 14.48 -17.24
C ALA A 42 -2.78 14.12 -18.54
N GLU A 43 -3.16 12.85 -18.73
CA GLU A 43 -3.97 12.41 -19.88
C GLU A 43 -5.35 13.08 -19.91
N LEU A 44 -6.04 13.14 -18.76
CA LEU A 44 -7.34 13.82 -18.65
C LEU A 44 -7.22 15.31 -18.96
N ASP A 45 -6.18 15.97 -18.45
CA ASP A 45 -5.95 17.39 -18.72
C ASP A 45 -5.65 17.62 -20.21
N ALA A 46 -4.79 16.80 -20.82
CA ALA A 46 -4.48 16.86 -22.25
C ALA A 46 -5.73 16.67 -23.14
N THR A 47 -6.63 15.76 -22.78
CA THR A 47 -7.89 15.55 -23.53
C THR A 47 -8.88 16.71 -23.38
N LYS A 48 -8.84 17.45 -22.26
CA LYS A 48 -9.65 18.66 -22.05
C LYS A 48 -9.06 19.90 -22.71
N GLN A 49 -7.73 19.97 -22.82
CA GLN A 49 -7.00 21.05 -23.49
C GLN A 49 -7.08 20.96 -25.01
N ARG A 50 -7.45 19.79 -25.55
CA ARG A 50 -7.60 19.62 -27.00
C ARG A 50 -8.92 20.27 -27.43
N PRO A 51 -8.90 21.33 -28.26
CA PRO A 51 -10.13 21.97 -28.74
C PRO A 51 -11.00 20.93 -29.42
N GLN A 52 -12.22 20.73 -28.93
CA GLN A 52 -13.23 19.95 -29.64
C GLN A 52 -13.81 20.85 -30.74
N ASN A 53 -13.21 20.76 -31.93
CA ASN A 53 -13.76 21.32 -33.17
C ASN A 53 -14.61 20.27 -33.86
#